data_AF-A0A024B7H6-F1
#
_entry.id   AF-A0A024B7H6-F1
#
_cell.length_a   1.000
_cell.length_b   1.000
_cell.length_c   1.000
_cell.angle_alpha   90.00
_cell.angle_beta   90.00
_cell.angle_gamma   90.00
#
_symmetry.space_group_name_H-M   'P 1'
#
loop_
_entity.id
_entity.type
_entity.pdbx_description
1 polymer ?
#
loop_
_entity_poly.entity_id
_entity_poly.type
_entity_poly.pdbx_seq_one_letter_code
_entity_poly.pdbx_strand_id
1 'polypeptide(L)'
;MLLLTVASGTIITLSSHHWLLAWAGLEMNTLAIIPIISKQHHPRATEAATKYFLTQAAASAVILFSSSMNAWKNGQWDITQTSTPEFTMMLTLALSMKLGLAPFHFWLPEVLQGSTLLTATIISTWQKLAPTILLYLNINNLNQPTLMILGLFSALLGGWLGLNQTQIRKIMAFSSIAHMGWIFMALTTNPNMTLLTLIIYLILSTAMFTALMMTSSKTLLDLGTSWPKTPPLMMMTMLTLMSLGGLPPLTGFMPKWLILKELTQNNLTTISTMMALSTLPSLFFYL
;
A
#
# COMPACT_ATOMS: atom_id res chain seq x y z
N MET A 1 1.11 23.28 -8.41
CA MET A 1 2.45 22.81 -8.81
C MET A 1 2.81 21.47 -8.16
N LEU A 2 2.93 21.35 -6.84
CA LEU A 2 3.36 20.10 -6.20
C LEU A 2 2.46 18.87 -6.47
N LEU A 3 1.13 19.04 -6.51
CA LEU A 3 0.22 17.94 -6.87
C LEU A 3 0.38 17.51 -8.33
N LEU A 4 0.67 18.47 -9.22
CA LEU A 4 0.93 18.19 -10.63
C LEU A 4 2.24 17.39 -10.78
N THR A 5 3.27 17.72 -10.00
CA THR A 5 4.54 16.97 -10.01
C THR A 5 4.41 15.57 -9.42
N VAL A 6 3.54 15.37 -8.41
CA VAL A 6 3.17 14.04 -7.91
C VAL A 6 2.50 13.22 -9.03
N ALA A 7 1.53 13.81 -9.73
CA ALA A 7 0.84 13.16 -10.83
C ALA A 7 1.79 12.86 -12.01
N SER A 8 2.63 13.81 -12.41
CA SER A 8 3.59 13.61 -13.51
C SER A 8 4.62 12.55 -13.16
N GLY A 9 5.11 12.52 -11.91
CA GLY A 9 6.00 11.45 -11.42
C GLY A 9 5.38 10.08 -11.63
N THR A 10 4.13 9.88 -11.18
CA THR A 10 3.42 8.62 -11.43
C THR A 10 3.22 8.32 -12.92
N ILE A 11 2.84 9.30 -13.74
CA ILE A 11 2.62 9.07 -15.18
C ILE A 11 3.93 8.63 -15.85
N ILE A 12 5.05 9.28 -15.53
CA ILE A 12 6.37 8.93 -16.08
C ILE A 12 6.74 7.49 -15.74
N THR A 13 6.51 7.05 -14.49
CA THR A 13 6.78 5.65 -14.11
C THR A 13 5.93 4.64 -14.87
N LEU A 14 4.70 5.01 -15.22
CA LEU A 14 3.76 4.12 -15.90
C LEU A 14 4.01 4.03 -17.40
N SER A 15 4.46 5.13 -18.01
CA SER A 15 4.79 5.17 -19.45
C SER A 15 6.23 4.76 -19.75
N SER A 16 7.09 4.66 -18.74
CA SER A 16 8.51 4.36 -18.97
C SER A 16 8.72 2.90 -19.37
N HIS A 17 9.56 2.68 -20.37
CA HIS A 17 10.12 1.36 -20.70
C HIS A 17 11.53 1.14 -20.15
N HIS A 18 12.22 2.21 -19.75
CA HIS A 18 13.59 2.20 -19.26
C HIS A 18 13.65 2.36 -17.73
N TRP A 19 14.43 1.52 -17.04
CA TRP A 19 14.54 1.51 -15.58
C TRP A 19 14.94 2.85 -14.96
N LEU A 20 15.92 3.54 -15.55
CA LEU A 20 16.33 4.88 -15.07
C LEU A 20 15.19 5.90 -15.07
N LEU A 21 14.32 5.85 -16.10
CA LEU A 21 13.19 6.76 -16.21
C LEU A 21 12.10 6.41 -15.19
N ALA A 22 11.85 5.11 -14.98
CA ALA A 22 10.97 4.64 -13.91
C ALA A 22 11.48 5.10 -12.53
N TRP A 23 12.78 5.01 -12.28
CA TRP A 23 13.38 5.51 -11.05
C TRP A 23 13.21 7.04 -10.90
N ALA A 24 13.50 7.81 -11.95
CA ALA A 24 13.35 9.26 -11.93
C ALA A 24 11.90 9.71 -11.65
N GLY A 25 10.91 8.98 -12.18
CA GLY A 25 9.51 9.21 -11.88
C GLY A 25 9.16 8.94 -10.41
N LEU A 26 9.69 7.85 -9.82
CA LEU A 26 9.53 7.55 -8.40
C LEU A 26 10.18 8.62 -7.51
N GLU A 27 11.38 9.10 -7.87
CA GLU A 27 12.08 10.16 -7.14
C GLU A 27 11.33 11.48 -7.17
N MET A 28 10.88 11.91 -8.35
CA MET A 28 10.06 13.12 -8.48
C MET A 28 8.82 13.05 -7.59
N ASN A 29 8.22 11.87 -7.47
CA ASN A 29 7.07 11.66 -6.60
C ASN A 29 7.43 11.84 -5.11
N THR A 30 8.58 11.30 -4.69
CA THR A 30 9.07 11.45 -3.31
C THR A 30 9.46 12.88 -2.96
N LEU A 31 10.13 13.59 -3.87
CA LEU A 31 10.53 14.98 -3.65
C LEU A 31 9.31 15.91 -3.61
N ALA A 32 8.29 15.65 -4.43
CA ALA A 32 7.08 16.47 -4.46
C ALA A 32 6.19 16.29 -3.22
N ILE A 33 6.16 15.12 -2.60
CA ILE A 33 5.28 14.85 -1.44
C ILE A 33 5.87 15.39 -0.11
N ILE A 34 7.19 15.56 0.01
CA ILE A 34 7.84 16.05 1.24
C ILE A 34 7.34 17.45 1.67
N PRO A 35 7.30 18.47 0.78
CA PRO A 35 6.72 19.76 1.12
C PRO A 35 5.22 19.67 1.43
N ILE A 36 4.51 18.73 0.82
CA ILE A 36 3.08 18.50 1.07
C ILE A 36 2.87 17.97 2.50
N ILE A 37 3.72 17.06 2.98
CA ILE A 37 3.68 16.53 4.36
C ILE A 37 4.01 17.63 5.38
N SER A 38 5.04 18.43 5.12
CA SER A 38 5.54 19.47 6.04
C SER A 38 4.73 20.77 6.04
N LYS A 39 3.63 20.86 5.28
CA LYS A 39 2.81 22.08 5.09
C LYS A 39 2.35 22.74 6.40
N GLN A 40 2.12 21.99 7.47
CA GLN A 40 1.66 22.53 8.76
C GLN A 40 2.76 23.18 9.60
N HIS A 41 4.04 23.05 9.22
CA HIS A 41 5.20 23.58 9.95
C HIS A 41 5.21 23.24 11.45
N HIS A 42 4.67 22.07 11.82
CA HIS A 42 4.63 21.55 13.18
C HIS A 42 5.72 20.48 13.36
N PRO A 43 6.34 20.32 14.55
CA PRO A 43 7.40 19.31 14.77
C PRO A 43 6.99 17.88 14.39
N ARG A 44 5.72 17.51 14.58
CA ARG A 44 5.18 16.22 14.12
C ARG A 44 5.17 16.05 12.60
N ALA A 45 4.92 17.14 11.86
CA ALA A 45 4.90 17.13 10.40
C ALA A 45 6.34 17.08 9.84
N THR A 46 7.30 17.72 10.51
CA THR A 46 8.72 17.63 10.14
C THR A 46 9.30 16.26 10.46
N GLU A 47 8.94 15.65 11.60
CA GLU A 47 9.29 14.26 11.91
C GLU A 47 8.70 13.27 10.88
N ALA A 48 7.43 13.44 10.50
CA ALA A 48 6.83 12.63 9.44
C ALA A 48 7.55 12.81 8.09
N ALA A 49 7.87 14.04 7.71
CA ALA A 49 8.57 14.32 6.46
C ALA A 49 9.97 13.70 6.42
N THR A 50 10.72 13.79 7.53
CA THR A 50 12.07 13.21 7.64
C THR A 50 12.04 11.69 7.61
N LYS A 51 11.12 11.04 8.34
CA LYS A 51 10.92 9.58 8.31
C LYS A 51 10.54 9.09 6.92
N TYR A 52 9.63 9.79 6.24
CA TYR A 52 9.25 9.46 4.86
C TYR A 52 10.44 9.60 3.90
N PHE A 53 11.19 10.70 3.97
CA PHE A 53 12.33 10.93 3.10
C PHE A 53 13.40 9.85 3.27
N LEU A 54 13.81 9.54 4.50
CA LEU A 54 14.87 8.57 4.76
C LEU A 54 14.52 7.18 4.25
N THR A 55 13.30 6.70 4.51
CA THR A 55 12.90 5.36 4.04
C THR A 55 12.73 5.30 2.53
N GLN A 56 12.17 6.34 1.93
CA GLN A 56 11.93 6.36 0.47
C GLN A 56 13.20 6.56 -0.34
N ALA A 57 14.16 7.34 0.18
CA ALA A 57 15.49 7.53 -0.42
C ALA A 57 16.34 6.26 -0.31
N ALA A 58 16.27 5.55 0.83
CA ALA A 58 16.93 4.25 0.96
C ALA A 58 16.33 3.25 -0.04
N ALA A 59 15.00 3.17 -0.13
CA ALA A 59 14.33 2.29 -1.09
C ALA A 59 14.69 2.63 -2.55
N SER A 60 14.75 3.91 -2.91
CA SER A 60 15.08 4.33 -4.27
C SER A 60 16.55 4.08 -4.63
N ALA A 61 17.47 4.22 -3.68
CA ALA A 61 18.87 3.82 -3.85
C ALA A 61 19.00 2.31 -4.14
N VAL A 62 18.23 1.46 -3.44
CA VAL A 62 18.20 0.01 -3.72
C VAL A 62 17.59 -0.28 -5.11
N ILE A 63 16.58 0.47 -5.56
CA ILE A 63 16.04 0.33 -6.92
C ILE A 63 17.12 0.66 -7.97
N LEU A 64 17.85 1.77 -7.80
CA LEU A 64 18.97 2.09 -8.71
C LEU A 64 20.05 1.03 -8.68
N PHE A 65 20.44 0.58 -7.48
CA PHE A 65 21.47 -0.44 -7.34
C PHE A 65 21.06 -1.73 -8.06
N SER A 66 19.83 -2.20 -7.83
CA SER A 66 19.30 -3.40 -8.50
C SER A 66 19.30 -3.23 -10.03
N SER A 67 18.75 -2.13 -10.55
CA SER A 67 18.70 -1.89 -12.00
C SER A 67 20.09 -1.75 -12.65
N SER A 68 21.05 -1.11 -11.98
CA SER A 68 22.44 -1.04 -12.47
C SER A 68 23.10 -2.42 -12.50
N MET A 69 22.81 -3.28 -11.52
CA MET A 69 23.31 -4.66 -11.49
C MET A 69 22.71 -5.50 -12.62
N ASN A 70 21.42 -5.33 -12.92
CA ASN A 70 20.77 -5.98 -14.06
C ASN A 70 21.37 -5.50 -15.39
N ALA A 71 21.57 -4.19 -15.55
CA ALA A 71 22.19 -3.60 -16.74
C ALA A 71 23.64 -4.04 -16.91
N TRP A 72 24.40 -4.21 -15.82
CA TRP A 72 25.77 -4.70 -15.87
C TRP A 72 25.86 -6.15 -16.37
N LYS A 73 24.90 -7.00 -15.98
CA LYS A 73 24.87 -8.42 -16.38
C LYS A 73 24.29 -8.65 -17.78
N ASN A 74 23.23 -7.93 -18.14
CA ASN A 74 22.48 -8.16 -19.38
C ASN A 74 22.77 -7.12 -20.48
N GLY A 75 23.40 -6.00 -20.14
CA GLY A 75 23.66 -4.90 -21.07
C GLY A 75 22.44 -4.05 -21.45
N GLN A 76 21.28 -4.29 -20.82
CA GLN A 76 20.01 -3.66 -21.18
C GLN A 76 19.33 -3.02 -19.97
N TRP A 77 18.57 -1.96 -20.23
CA TRP A 77 17.85 -1.18 -19.22
C TRP A 77 16.32 -1.30 -19.33
N ASP A 78 15.82 -2.23 -20.16
CA ASP A 78 14.40 -2.41 -20.37
C ASP A 78 13.72 -3.08 -19.17
N ILE A 79 12.50 -2.61 -18.85
CA ILE A 79 11.73 -3.11 -17.71
C ILE A 79 11.24 -4.54 -17.93
N THR A 80 10.91 -4.93 -19.15
CA THR A 80 10.33 -6.25 -19.44
C THR A 80 11.35 -7.38 -19.47
N GLN A 81 12.64 -7.06 -19.59
CA GLN A 81 13.73 -8.03 -19.74
C GLN A 81 14.55 -8.13 -18.45
N THR A 82 13.96 -8.77 -17.43
CA THR A 82 14.53 -8.88 -16.09
C THR A 82 14.82 -10.33 -15.73
N SER A 83 16.03 -10.82 -16.00
CA SER A 83 16.33 -12.25 -15.93
C SER A 83 17.10 -12.69 -14.68
N THR A 84 17.76 -11.78 -13.95
CA THR A 84 18.66 -12.20 -12.86
C THR A 84 17.94 -12.29 -11.51
N PRO A 85 18.11 -13.39 -10.75
CA PRO A 85 17.39 -13.61 -9.48
C PRO A 85 17.80 -12.61 -8.39
N GLU A 86 19.05 -12.14 -8.43
CA GLU A 86 19.55 -11.09 -7.51
C GLU A 86 18.81 -9.77 -7.73
N PHE A 87 18.61 -9.38 -9.00
CA PHE A 87 17.84 -8.19 -9.34
C PHE A 87 16.41 -8.28 -8.83
N THR A 88 15.72 -9.39 -9.12
CA THR A 88 14.29 -9.51 -8.78
C THR A 88 14.07 -9.54 -7.27
N MET A 89 14.98 -10.15 -6.48
CA MET A 89 14.91 -10.11 -5.02
C MET A 89 15.19 -8.71 -4.45
N MET A 90 16.19 -7.98 -4.95
CA MET A 90 16.46 -6.61 -4.49
C MET A 90 15.32 -5.66 -4.89
N LEU A 91 14.77 -5.82 -6.09
CA LEU A 91 13.64 -5.03 -6.57
C LEU A 91 12.39 -5.26 -5.71
N THR A 92 12.03 -6.51 -5.40
CA THR A 92 10.86 -6.80 -4.55
C THR A 92 11.04 -6.21 -3.16
N LEU A 93 12.22 -6.33 -2.55
CA LEU A 93 12.51 -5.73 -1.25
C LEU A 93 12.42 -4.20 -1.31
N ALA A 94 12.99 -3.56 -2.33
CA ALA A 94 12.95 -2.11 -2.45
C ALA A 94 11.54 -1.56 -2.69
N LEU A 95 10.74 -2.20 -3.55
CA LEU A 95 9.35 -1.82 -3.77
C LEU A 95 8.49 -2.12 -2.54
N SER A 96 8.79 -3.17 -1.78
CA SER A 96 8.12 -3.46 -0.50
C SER A 96 8.39 -2.38 0.56
N MET A 97 9.61 -1.82 0.61
CA MET A 97 9.93 -0.66 1.45
C MET A 97 9.10 0.57 1.03
N LYS A 98 9.02 0.87 -0.28
CA LYS A 98 8.24 2.00 -0.80
C LYS A 98 6.75 1.90 -0.47
N LEU A 99 6.19 0.69 -0.52
CA LEU A 99 4.77 0.43 -0.24
C LEU A 99 4.45 0.31 1.25
N GLY A 100 5.47 0.12 2.10
CA GLY A 100 5.36 -0.02 3.55
C GLY A 100 4.89 -1.40 3.99
N LEU A 101 5.30 -2.47 3.30
CA LEU A 101 5.02 -3.85 3.75
C LEU A 101 5.91 -4.23 4.92
N ALA A 102 5.46 -5.19 5.72
CA ALA A 102 6.29 -5.77 6.77
C ALA A 102 7.47 -6.55 6.15
N PRO A 103 8.70 -6.45 6.69
CA PRO A 103 9.07 -5.79 7.96
C PRO A 103 9.27 -4.27 7.89
N PHE A 104 9.32 -3.67 6.71
CA PHE A 104 9.60 -2.24 6.48
C PHE A 104 8.42 -1.28 6.76
N HIS A 105 7.38 -1.76 7.42
CA HIS A 105 6.12 -1.06 7.65
C HIS A 105 6.17 0.10 8.67
N PHE A 106 7.20 0.17 9.51
CA PHE A 106 7.25 1.07 10.68
C PHE A 106 7.07 2.56 10.35
N TRP A 107 7.50 3.00 9.17
CA TRP A 107 7.37 4.40 8.78
C TRP A 107 5.91 4.80 8.50
N LEU A 108 5.08 3.89 8.01
CA LEU A 108 3.78 4.23 7.44
C LEU A 108 2.80 4.76 8.52
N PRO A 109 2.61 4.09 9.68
CA PRO A 109 1.72 4.61 10.74
C PRO A 109 2.16 5.97 11.31
N GLU A 110 3.47 6.19 11.43
CA GLU A 110 4.01 7.43 11.99
C GLU A 110 3.86 8.61 11.03
N VAL A 111 4.16 8.38 9.75
CA VAL A 111 4.00 9.40 8.70
C VAL A 111 2.54 9.78 8.53
N LEU A 112 1.62 8.81 8.48
CA LEU A 112 0.19 9.12 8.40
C LEU A 112 -0.30 9.89 9.63
N GLN A 113 0.14 9.55 10.84
CA GLN A 113 -0.26 10.24 12.06
C GLN A 113 0.21 11.70 12.09
N GLY A 114 1.43 12.00 11.62
CA GLY A 114 2.00 13.34 11.59
C GLY A 114 1.54 14.21 10.42
N SER A 115 0.83 13.64 9.44
CA SER A 115 0.34 14.34 8.26
C SER A 115 -1.15 14.72 8.38
N THR A 116 -1.61 15.60 7.49
CA THR A 116 -3.03 15.97 7.37
C THR A 116 -3.87 14.82 6.79
N LEU A 117 -5.19 14.83 6.96
CA LEU A 117 -6.05 13.79 6.38
C LEU A 117 -5.95 13.74 4.84
N LEU A 118 -5.88 14.90 4.17
CA LEU A 118 -5.73 14.97 2.71
C LEU A 118 -4.40 14.36 2.26
N THR A 119 -3.30 14.63 2.97
CA THR A 119 -1.99 14.06 2.63
C THR A 119 -1.93 12.57 2.94
N ALA A 120 -2.60 12.13 4.00
CA ALA A 120 -2.76 10.72 4.32
C ALA A 120 -3.50 9.96 3.20
N THR A 121 -4.52 10.58 2.57
CA THR A 121 -5.20 9.95 1.42
C THR A 121 -4.22 9.73 0.27
N ILE A 122 -3.45 10.75 -0.11
CA ILE A 122 -2.48 10.69 -1.22
C ILE A 122 -1.42 9.61 -0.96
N ILE A 123 -0.89 9.53 0.27
CA ILE A 123 0.12 8.53 0.65
C ILE A 123 -0.46 7.11 0.65
N SER A 124 -1.68 6.94 1.16
CA SER A 124 -2.32 5.62 1.23
C SER A 124 -2.84 5.09 -0.11
N THR A 125 -3.05 5.96 -1.11
CA THR A 125 -3.65 5.62 -2.41
C THR A 125 -2.69 5.87 -3.56
N TRP A 126 -2.47 7.14 -3.90
CA TRP A 126 -1.72 7.56 -5.08
C TRP A 126 -0.26 7.10 -5.05
N GLN A 127 0.41 7.21 -3.90
CA GLN A 127 1.81 6.78 -3.75
C GLN A 127 1.99 5.27 -3.87
N LYS A 128 0.90 4.48 -3.77
CA LYS A 128 0.95 3.02 -3.93
C LYS A 128 0.78 2.56 -5.38
N LEU A 129 0.28 3.42 -6.28
CA LEU A 129 0.04 3.06 -7.69
C LEU A 129 1.34 2.73 -8.45
N ALA A 130 2.29 3.66 -8.49
CA ALA A 130 3.52 3.47 -9.27
C ALA A 130 4.33 2.23 -8.83
N PRO A 131 4.60 2.01 -7.52
CA PRO A 131 5.36 0.84 -7.09
C PRO A 131 4.63 -0.49 -7.31
N THR A 132 3.30 -0.54 -7.13
CA THR A 132 2.53 -1.77 -7.39
C THR A 132 2.51 -2.11 -8.87
N ILE A 133 2.43 -1.12 -9.75
CA ILE A 133 2.43 -1.35 -11.20
C ILE A 133 3.82 -1.79 -11.69
N LEU A 134 4.91 -1.30 -11.09
CA LEU A 134 6.24 -1.84 -11.39
C LEU A 134 6.41 -3.32 -11.01
N LEU A 135 5.79 -3.75 -9.91
CA LEU A 135 5.72 -5.18 -9.57
C LEU A 135 4.87 -5.95 -10.59
N TYR A 136 3.73 -5.39 -10.98
CA TYR A 136 2.84 -5.99 -11.99
C TYR A 136 3.53 -6.19 -13.35
N LEU A 137 4.29 -5.21 -13.82
CA LEU A 137 5.02 -5.31 -15.10
C LEU A 137 6.10 -6.39 -15.09
N ASN A 138 6.64 -6.72 -13.92
CA ASN A 138 7.70 -7.71 -13.74
C ASN A 138 7.20 -9.07 -13.24
N ILE A 139 5.88 -9.28 -13.15
CA ILE A 139 5.27 -10.39 -12.41
C ILE A 139 5.84 -11.78 -12.77
N ASN A 140 6.15 -12.00 -14.05
CA ASN A 140 6.66 -13.28 -14.56
C ASN A 140 8.05 -13.64 -14.01
N ASN A 141 8.85 -12.65 -13.64
CA ASN A 141 10.24 -12.84 -13.22
C ASN A 141 10.41 -12.72 -11.69
N LEU A 142 9.37 -12.29 -10.97
CA LEU A 142 9.45 -12.11 -9.52
C LEU A 142 9.56 -13.45 -8.79
N ASN A 143 10.35 -13.46 -7.71
CA ASN A 143 10.52 -14.64 -6.89
C ASN A 143 9.28 -14.88 -6.01
N GLN A 144 8.42 -15.81 -6.46
CA GLN A 144 7.15 -16.15 -5.82
C GLN A 144 7.22 -16.41 -4.29
N PRO A 145 8.13 -17.24 -3.75
CA PRO A 145 8.21 -17.47 -2.29
C PRO A 145 8.45 -16.19 -1.51
N THR A 146 9.26 -15.25 -2.02
CA THR A 146 9.50 -13.97 -1.33
C THR A 146 8.24 -13.11 -1.27
N LEU A 147 7.47 -13.07 -2.36
CA LEU A 147 6.19 -12.36 -2.40
C LEU A 147 5.18 -12.97 -1.42
N MET A 148 5.09 -14.31 -1.36
CA MET A 148 4.20 -15.00 -0.43
C MET A 148 4.55 -14.71 1.03
N ILE A 149 5.85 -14.77 1.39
CA ILE A 149 6.31 -14.50 2.76
C ILE A 149 6.00 -13.06 3.16
N LEU A 150 6.33 -12.08 2.30
CA LEU A 150 6.02 -10.66 2.55
C LEU A 150 4.51 -10.41 2.64
N GLY A 151 3.73 -11.06 1.77
CA GLY A 151 2.27 -10.97 1.71
C GLY A 151 1.60 -11.49 3.00
N LEU A 152 1.93 -12.70 3.41
CA LEU A 152 1.45 -13.32 4.65
C LEU A 152 1.84 -12.50 5.88
N PHE A 153 3.11 -12.11 5.98
CA PHE A 153 3.64 -11.43 7.15
C PHE A 153 3.01 -10.03 7.32
N SER A 154 2.83 -9.31 6.22
CA SER A 154 2.15 -8.00 6.24
C SER A 154 0.65 -8.11 6.55
N ALA A 155 -0.04 -9.14 6.05
CA ALA A 155 -1.44 -9.38 6.40
C ALA A 155 -1.63 -9.67 7.90
N LEU A 156 -0.80 -10.53 8.48
CA LEU A 156 -0.84 -10.86 9.91
C LEU A 156 -0.48 -9.67 10.80
N LEU A 157 0.64 -9.01 10.53
CA LEU A 157 1.09 -7.88 11.35
C LEU A 157 0.18 -6.66 11.22
N GLY A 158 -0.34 -6.38 10.03
CA GLY A 158 -1.33 -5.31 9.82
C GLY A 158 -2.59 -5.56 10.65
N GLY A 159 -3.05 -6.82 10.71
CA GLY A 159 -4.15 -7.21 11.57
C GLY A 159 -3.88 -6.97 13.06
N TRP A 160 -2.79 -7.53 13.60
CA TRP A 160 -2.49 -7.46 15.03
C TRP A 160 -2.14 -6.06 15.53
N LEU A 161 -1.30 -5.31 14.80
CA LEU A 161 -0.86 -3.99 15.24
C LEU A 161 -1.98 -2.94 15.15
N GLY A 162 -2.98 -3.18 14.30
CA GLY A 162 -4.18 -2.34 14.19
C GLY A 162 -5.08 -2.39 15.42
N LEU A 163 -5.18 -3.55 16.10
CA LEU A 163 -6.07 -3.76 17.25
C LEU A 163 -5.85 -2.79 18.40
N ASN A 164 -4.60 -2.35 18.61
CA ASN A 164 -4.22 -1.53 19.76
C ASN A 164 -4.11 -0.03 19.42
N GLN A 165 -4.78 0.43 18.36
CA GLN A 165 -4.73 1.84 17.94
C GLN A 165 -6.07 2.54 18.19
N THR A 166 -6.02 3.71 18.83
CA THR A 166 -7.19 4.59 19.00
C THR A 166 -7.23 5.73 17.99
N GLN A 167 -6.11 5.98 17.32
CA GLN A 167 -5.96 7.03 16.32
C GLN A 167 -6.34 6.50 14.95
N ILE A 168 -7.32 7.14 14.30
CA ILE A 168 -7.89 6.64 13.05
C ILE A 168 -6.84 6.58 11.94
N ARG A 169 -5.92 7.55 11.87
CA ARG A 169 -4.85 7.55 10.85
C ARG A 169 -3.90 6.36 11.00
N LYS A 170 -3.67 5.86 12.21
CA LYS A 170 -2.88 4.64 12.45
C LYS A 170 -3.67 3.38 12.13
N ILE A 171 -4.97 3.34 12.46
CA ILE A 171 -5.85 2.23 12.06
C ILE A 171 -5.85 2.09 10.53
N MET A 172 -6.01 3.21 9.81
CA MET A 172 -5.93 3.24 8.34
C MET A 172 -4.53 2.93 7.79
N ALA A 173 -3.49 3.15 8.57
CA ALA A 173 -2.14 2.73 8.21
C ALA A 173 -2.03 1.21 8.20
N PHE A 174 -2.45 0.57 9.29
CA PHE A 174 -2.39 -0.87 9.46
C PHE A 174 -3.34 -1.62 8.52
N SER A 175 -4.50 -1.05 8.21
CA SER A 175 -5.33 -1.56 7.13
C SER A 175 -4.62 -1.55 5.78
N SER A 176 -3.93 -0.46 5.45
CA SER A 176 -3.17 -0.39 4.19
C SER A 176 -2.04 -1.42 4.12
N ILE A 177 -1.41 -1.74 5.25
CA ILE A 177 -0.38 -2.78 5.35
C ILE A 177 -1.00 -4.16 5.10
N ALA A 178 -2.14 -4.45 5.73
CA ALA A 178 -2.85 -5.71 5.54
C ALA A 178 -3.34 -5.90 4.10
N HIS A 179 -3.94 -4.87 3.49
CA HIS A 179 -4.39 -4.93 2.09
C HIS A 179 -3.23 -5.04 1.09
N MET A 180 -2.09 -4.40 1.34
CA MET A 180 -0.89 -4.61 0.52
C MET A 180 -0.38 -6.06 0.62
N GLY A 181 -0.55 -6.71 1.76
CA GLY A 181 -0.29 -8.14 1.89
C GLY A 181 -1.16 -9.00 0.98
N TRP A 182 -2.45 -8.68 0.89
CA TRP A 182 -3.37 -9.34 -0.05
C TRP A 182 -2.99 -9.08 -1.52
N ILE A 183 -2.54 -7.87 -1.86
CA ILE A 183 -2.07 -7.55 -3.21
C ILE A 183 -0.79 -8.33 -3.55
N PHE A 184 0.13 -8.50 -2.60
CA PHE A 184 1.33 -9.33 -2.78
C PHE A 184 0.99 -10.81 -2.96
N MET A 185 -0.02 -11.32 -2.25
CA MET A 185 -0.53 -12.66 -2.51
C MET A 185 -1.16 -12.77 -3.90
N ALA A 186 -1.96 -11.79 -4.33
CA ALA A 186 -2.53 -11.77 -5.67
C ALA A 186 -1.45 -11.74 -6.78
N LEU A 187 -0.31 -11.08 -6.53
CA LEU A 187 0.81 -11.02 -7.48
C LEU A 187 1.41 -12.40 -7.76
N THR A 188 1.23 -13.36 -6.84
CA THR A 188 1.71 -14.73 -7.02
C THR A 188 0.75 -15.62 -7.80
N THR A 189 -0.54 -15.27 -7.84
CA THR A 189 -1.56 -16.11 -8.46
C THR A 189 -1.90 -15.66 -9.87
N ASN A 190 -2.37 -14.41 -10.04
CA ASN A 190 -2.91 -13.94 -11.30
C ASN A 190 -2.83 -12.41 -11.44
N PRO A 191 -2.31 -11.87 -12.55
CA PRO A 191 -2.25 -10.42 -12.79
C PRO A 191 -3.62 -9.74 -12.71
N ASN A 192 -4.69 -10.35 -13.23
CA ASN A 192 -6.02 -9.72 -13.22
C ASN A 192 -6.56 -9.55 -11.79
N MET A 193 -6.25 -10.50 -10.92
CA MET A 193 -6.63 -10.44 -9.51
C MET A 193 -5.91 -9.30 -8.77
N THR A 194 -4.64 -9.05 -9.11
CA THR A 194 -3.89 -7.93 -8.53
C THR A 194 -4.55 -6.59 -8.83
N LEU A 195 -4.93 -6.34 -10.09
CA LEU A 195 -5.57 -5.10 -10.49
C LEU A 195 -6.93 -4.95 -9.82
N LEU A 196 -7.72 -6.01 -9.77
CA LEU A 196 -9.01 -6.01 -9.07
C LEU A 196 -8.85 -5.62 -7.60
N THR A 197 -7.91 -6.25 -6.90
CA THR A 197 -7.67 -6.00 -5.47
C THR A 197 -7.19 -4.58 -5.21
N LEU A 198 -6.31 -4.07 -6.07
CA LEU A 198 -5.79 -2.70 -5.99
C LEU A 198 -6.92 -1.68 -6.21
N ILE A 199 -7.75 -1.85 -7.24
CA ILE A 199 -8.86 -0.93 -7.55
C ILE A 199 -9.85 -0.89 -6.40
N ILE A 200 -10.26 -2.05 -5.88
CA ILE A 200 -11.20 -2.12 -4.74
C ILE A 200 -10.60 -1.44 -3.51
N TYR A 201 -9.33 -1.70 -3.20
CA TYR A 201 -8.63 -1.03 -2.11
C TYR A 201 -8.61 0.49 -2.27
N LEU A 202 -8.30 1.00 -3.46
CA LEU A 202 -8.25 2.45 -3.73
C LEU A 202 -9.63 3.11 -3.57
N ILE A 203 -10.70 2.46 -4.06
CA ILE A 203 -12.08 2.99 -3.92
C ILE A 203 -12.49 3.04 -2.45
N LEU A 204 -12.27 1.95 -1.69
CA LEU A 204 -12.69 1.89 -0.29
C LEU A 204 -11.88 2.80 0.62
N SER A 205 -10.57 2.89 0.41
CA SER A 205 -9.71 3.78 1.20
C SER A 205 -10.02 5.26 0.92
N THR A 206 -10.23 5.65 -0.34
CA THR A 206 -10.65 7.03 -0.66
C THR A 206 -12.01 7.34 -0.04
N ALA A 207 -13.00 6.44 -0.11
CA ALA A 207 -14.31 6.61 0.52
C ALA A 207 -14.21 6.78 2.05
N MET A 208 -13.36 5.99 2.72
CA MET A 208 -13.14 6.15 4.16
C MET A 208 -12.51 7.50 4.49
N PHE A 209 -11.42 7.86 3.81
CA PHE A 209 -10.75 9.13 4.11
C PHE A 209 -11.60 10.36 3.79
N THR A 210 -12.45 10.33 2.76
CA THR A 210 -13.37 11.44 2.48
C THR A 210 -14.39 11.60 3.61
N ALA A 211 -14.92 10.51 4.15
CA ALA A 211 -15.82 10.58 5.30
C ALA A 211 -15.11 11.12 6.57
N LEU A 212 -13.86 10.73 6.80
CA LEU A 212 -13.04 11.29 7.88
C LEU A 212 -12.77 12.78 7.71
N MET A 213 -12.53 13.24 6.47
CA MET A 213 -12.35 14.66 6.17
C MET A 213 -13.63 15.46 6.45
N MET A 214 -14.81 14.93 6.06
CA MET A 214 -16.10 15.60 6.30
C MET A 214 -16.46 15.69 7.78
N THR A 215 -16.11 14.68 8.57
CA THR A 215 -16.37 14.67 10.03
C THR A 215 -15.27 15.32 10.86
N SER A 216 -14.11 15.64 10.26
CA SER A 216 -12.89 16.13 10.92
C SER A 216 -12.39 15.24 12.08
N SER A 217 -12.76 13.95 12.08
CA SER A 217 -12.47 12.99 13.15
C SER A 217 -11.01 12.54 13.12
N LYS A 218 -10.34 12.58 14.28
CA LYS A 218 -8.94 12.12 14.43
C LYS A 218 -8.86 10.85 15.28
N THR A 219 -9.77 10.71 16.24
CA THR A 219 -9.86 9.59 17.18
C THR A 219 -11.16 8.82 17.02
N LEU A 220 -11.18 7.57 17.48
CA LEU A 220 -12.41 6.74 17.49
C LEU A 220 -13.57 7.42 18.23
N LEU A 221 -13.29 8.16 19.31
CA LEU A 221 -14.30 8.89 20.07
C LEU A 221 -14.94 10.00 19.23
N ASP A 222 -14.13 10.76 18.48
CA ASP A 222 -14.65 11.82 17.60
C ASP A 222 -15.65 11.25 16.58
N LEU A 223 -15.32 10.09 16.01
CA LEU A 223 -16.14 9.39 15.01
C LEU A 223 -17.43 8.80 15.63
N GLY A 224 -17.40 8.41 16.91
CA GLY A 224 -18.61 8.02 17.65
C GLY A 224 -19.58 9.19 17.85
N THR A 225 -19.06 10.41 18.03
CA THR A 225 -19.92 11.61 18.25
C THR A 225 -20.52 12.21 16.99
N SER A 226 -20.18 11.73 15.79
CA SER A 226 -20.71 12.26 14.52
C SER A 226 -22.08 11.70 14.11
N TRP A 227 -22.54 10.60 14.72
CA TRP A 227 -23.88 10.03 14.44
C TRP A 227 -25.03 11.05 14.50
N PRO A 228 -25.20 11.84 15.58
CA PRO A 228 -26.30 12.79 15.66
C PRO A 228 -26.18 13.95 14.65
N LYS A 229 -24.99 14.19 14.08
CA LYS A 229 -24.76 15.30 13.14
C LYS A 229 -25.06 14.91 11.70
N THR A 230 -24.59 13.74 11.27
CA THR A 230 -24.70 13.28 9.88
C THR A 230 -24.98 11.77 9.81
N PRO A 231 -26.18 11.31 10.19
CA PRO A 231 -26.54 9.89 10.17
C PRO A 231 -26.32 9.17 8.82
N PRO A 232 -26.62 9.75 7.63
CA PRO A 232 -26.39 9.02 6.38
C PRO A 232 -24.89 8.80 6.11
N LEU A 233 -24.04 9.76 6.48
CA LEU A 233 -22.60 9.61 6.32
C LEU A 233 -22.07 8.50 7.22
N MET A 234 -22.57 8.41 8.45
CA MET A 234 -22.17 7.35 9.38
C MET A 234 -22.59 5.96 8.91
N MET A 235 -23.79 5.82 8.35
CA MET A 235 -24.23 4.56 7.74
C MET A 235 -23.30 4.15 6.57
N MET A 236 -22.91 5.10 5.73
CA MET A 236 -21.94 4.83 4.66
C MET A 236 -20.56 4.46 5.22
N THR A 237 -20.07 5.12 6.28
CA THR A 237 -18.79 4.77 6.91
C THR A 237 -18.78 3.35 7.47
N MET A 238 -19.89 2.91 8.06
CA MET A 238 -20.04 1.55 8.57
C MET A 238 -19.95 0.52 7.44
N LEU A 239 -20.67 0.75 6.33
CA LEU A 239 -20.62 -0.12 5.16
C LEU A 239 -19.22 -0.17 4.55
N THR A 240 -18.52 0.97 4.48
CA THR A 240 -17.14 0.99 3.96
C THR A 240 -16.16 0.27 4.89
N LEU A 241 -16.27 0.40 6.21
CA LEU A 241 -15.44 -0.34 7.17
C LEU A 241 -15.67 -1.86 7.06
N MET A 242 -16.93 -2.29 7.01
CA MET A 242 -17.28 -3.71 6.82
C MET A 242 -16.78 -4.25 5.48
N SER A 243 -16.80 -3.43 4.43
CA SER A 243 -16.26 -3.82 3.13
C SER A 243 -14.73 -3.95 3.15
N LEU A 244 -14.00 -3.08 3.85
CA LEU A 244 -12.55 -3.22 4.06
C LEU A 244 -12.22 -4.49 4.87
N GLY A 245 -13.04 -4.80 5.88
CA GLY A 245 -13.00 -6.07 6.61
C GLY A 245 -13.21 -7.29 5.71
N GLY A 246 -13.94 -7.13 4.61
CA GLY A 246 -14.21 -8.18 3.63
C GLY A 246 -15.32 -9.10 4.09
N LEU A 247 -16.42 -8.54 4.63
CA LEU A 247 -17.62 -9.32 4.97
C LEU A 247 -18.48 -9.58 3.72
N PRO A 248 -18.97 -10.81 3.48
CA PRO A 248 -20.08 -11.03 2.55
C PRO A 248 -21.33 -10.33 3.12
N PRO A 249 -22.14 -9.58 2.34
CA PRO A 249 -22.26 -9.52 0.87
C PRO A 249 -21.52 -8.34 0.18
N LEU A 250 -20.55 -7.70 0.84
CA LEU A 250 -19.93 -6.47 0.33
C LEU A 250 -18.81 -6.74 -0.69
N THR A 251 -18.51 -5.72 -1.51
CA THR A 251 -17.54 -5.81 -2.62
C THR A 251 -16.12 -6.17 -2.19
N GLY A 252 -15.69 -5.75 -0.99
CA GLY A 252 -14.36 -6.07 -0.49
C GLY A 252 -14.12 -7.53 -0.11
N PHE A 253 -15.18 -8.35 -0.03
CA PHE A 253 -15.05 -9.81 0.11
C PHE A 253 -14.59 -10.49 -1.19
N MET A 254 -15.08 -10.01 -2.34
CA MET A 254 -14.80 -10.57 -3.66
C MET A 254 -13.30 -10.81 -3.94
N PRO A 255 -12.39 -9.83 -3.77
CA PRO A 255 -10.97 -10.03 -4.05
C PRO A 255 -10.33 -11.08 -3.12
N LYS A 256 -10.65 -11.05 -1.82
CA LYS A 256 -10.10 -11.99 -0.83
C LYS A 256 -10.54 -13.42 -1.15
N TRP A 257 -11.82 -13.61 -1.47
CA TRP A 257 -12.38 -14.91 -1.81
C TRP A 257 -11.74 -15.51 -3.07
N LEU A 258 -11.61 -14.71 -4.13
CA LEU A 258 -11.01 -15.17 -5.39
C LEU A 258 -9.52 -15.51 -5.23
N ILE A 259 -8.75 -14.73 -4.47
CA ILE A 259 -7.35 -15.07 -4.16
C ILE A 259 -7.27 -16.41 -3.41
N LEU A 260 -8.12 -16.61 -2.39
CA LEU A 260 -8.14 -17.86 -1.64
C LEU A 260 -8.48 -19.05 -2.54
N LYS A 261 -9.42 -18.87 -3.47
CA LYS A 261 -9.77 -19.89 -4.46
C LYS A 261 -8.57 -20.27 -5.33
N GLU A 262 -7.87 -19.30 -5.91
CA GLU A 262 -6.67 -19.57 -6.73
C GLU A 262 -5.56 -20.24 -5.92
N LEU A 263 -5.32 -19.82 -4.68
CA LEU A 263 -4.33 -20.47 -3.80
C LEU A 263 -4.67 -21.93 -3.53
N THR A 264 -5.95 -22.26 -3.29
CA THR A 264 -6.38 -23.65 -3.09
C THR A 264 -6.26 -24.49 -4.36
N GLN A 265 -6.52 -23.90 -5.53
CA GLN A 265 -6.34 -24.58 -6.82
C GLN A 265 -4.86 -24.90 -7.09
N ASN A 266 -3.95 -24.06 -6.61
CA ASN A 266 -2.50 -24.27 -6.72
C ASN A 266 -1.91 -25.15 -5.60
N ASN A 267 -2.74 -25.90 -4.85
CA ASN A 267 -2.34 -26.75 -3.71
C ASN A 267 -1.67 -26.00 -2.53
N LEU A 268 -1.81 -24.68 -2.42
CA LEU A 268 -1.26 -23.86 -1.33
C LEU A 268 -2.28 -23.68 -0.18
N THR A 269 -2.84 -24.79 0.31
CA THR A 269 -3.93 -24.79 1.31
C THR A 269 -3.52 -24.26 2.68
N THR A 270 -2.28 -24.47 3.10
CA THR A 270 -1.75 -23.95 4.37
C THR A 270 -1.62 -22.42 4.35
N ILE A 271 -1.12 -21.88 3.24
CA ILE A 271 -1.00 -20.43 3.03
C ILE A 271 -2.40 -19.79 2.94
N SER A 272 -3.33 -20.42 2.23
CA SER A 272 -4.70 -19.89 2.10
C SER A 272 -5.42 -19.85 3.45
N THR A 273 -5.30 -20.89 4.27
CA THR A 273 -5.90 -20.91 5.62
C THR A 273 -5.27 -19.85 6.54
N MET A 274 -3.95 -19.67 6.52
CA MET A 274 -3.28 -18.60 7.27
C MET A 274 -3.72 -17.20 6.80
N MET A 275 -3.82 -16.98 5.49
CA MET A 275 -4.33 -15.72 4.94
C MET A 275 -5.77 -15.46 5.37
N ALA A 276 -6.65 -16.47 5.32
CA ALA A 276 -8.03 -16.33 5.78
C ALA A 276 -8.09 -15.93 7.27
N LEU A 277 -7.32 -16.60 8.14
CA LEU A 277 -7.26 -16.26 9.57
C LEU A 277 -6.70 -14.87 9.83
N SER A 278 -5.74 -14.40 9.02
CA SER A 278 -5.18 -13.04 9.13
C SER A 278 -6.22 -11.92 8.93
N THR A 279 -7.36 -12.21 8.29
CA THR A 279 -8.43 -11.22 8.10
C THR A 279 -9.22 -10.95 9.37
N LEU A 280 -9.30 -11.92 10.29
CA LEU A 280 -10.15 -11.81 11.48
C LEU A 280 -9.70 -10.69 12.42
N PRO A 281 -8.40 -10.52 12.74
CA PRO A 281 -7.94 -9.36 13.50
C PRO A 281 -8.27 -8.04 12.80
N SER A 282 -8.13 -7.99 11.47
CA SER A 282 -8.43 -6.77 10.71
C SER A 282 -9.91 -6.41 10.77
N LEU A 283 -10.79 -7.41 10.69
CA LEU A 283 -12.22 -7.25 10.81
C LEU A 283 -12.61 -6.78 12.21
N PHE A 284 -11.96 -7.30 13.26
CA PHE A 284 -12.27 -6.92 14.64
C PHE A 284 -12.08 -5.43 14.92
N PHE A 285 -10.99 -4.81 14.48
CA PHE A 285 -10.82 -3.36 14.74
C PHE A 285 -11.70 -2.46 13.85
N TYR A 286 -12.35 -3.01 12.83
CA TYR A 286 -13.32 -2.29 12.02
C TYR A 286 -14.74 -2.33 12.59
N LEU A 287 -15.05 -3.34 13.41
CA LEU A 287 -16.32 -3.45 14.15
C LEU A 287 -16.31 -2.54 15.38
#